data_AF-A0A973ZD56-F1
#
_entry.id   AF-A0A973ZD56-F1
#
_cell.length_a   1.000
_cell.length_b   1.000
_cell.length_c   1.000
_cell.angle_alpha   90.00
_cell.angle_beta   90.00
_cell.angle_gamma   90.00
#
_symmetry.space_group_name_H-M   'P 1'
#
loop_
_entity.id
_entity.type
_entity.pdbx_description
1 polymer ?
#
loop_
_entity_poly.entity_id
_entity_poly.type
_entity_poly.pdbx_seq_one_letter_code
_entity_poly.pdbx_strand_id
1 'polypeptide(L)'
;MLRLPDRHAGVWRARAVEADPAAKEPWRILRGWADEVLLPPSGDGRPGIRTVREKVTEASDLARLVLALHEHDDALCLLLDRVWTGGSTRLTDPQVSQAYRGELTKRLESLERSPRDGAERLRASVSVDEALCSVTHLPPGAPGSWWNRLAEESHAAPLDLCRELHSAGRNVEAVLPARPYRQARHHTRAGDDIRLGVGGRPGDTLTCLRLWLRVGDQVFPGRVVYRGQE
;
A
#
# COMPACT_ATOMS: atom_id res chain seq x y z
N MET A 1 -16.31 1.35 1.19
CA MET A 1 -15.77 2.73 1.35
C MET A 1 -14.34 2.86 0.85
N LEU A 2 -13.45 1.89 1.14
CA LEU A 2 -11.99 2.01 0.92
C LEU A 2 -11.56 2.31 -0.52
N ARG A 3 -12.40 1.95 -1.49
CA ARG A 3 -12.14 2.07 -2.94
C ARG A 3 -12.65 3.39 -3.56
N LEU A 4 -13.38 4.23 -2.80
CA LEU A 4 -14.00 5.46 -3.32
C LEU A 4 -13.07 6.66 -3.17
N PRO A 5 -13.02 7.59 -4.14
CA PRO A 5 -12.31 8.86 -3.98
C PRO A 5 -12.77 9.61 -2.74
N ASP A 6 -11.88 10.38 -2.09
CA ASP A 6 -12.13 11.08 -0.83
C ASP A 6 -13.37 11.98 -0.89
N ARG A 7 -13.59 12.66 -2.02
CA ARG A 7 -14.79 13.47 -2.26
C ARG A 7 -16.09 12.67 -2.23
N HIS A 8 -16.06 11.39 -2.65
CA HIS A 8 -17.21 10.48 -2.60
C HIS A 8 -17.29 9.74 -1.25
N ALA A 9 -16.14 9.52 -0.60
CA ALA A 9 -16.07 9.06 0.78
C ALA A 9 -16.69 10.08 1.74
N GLY A 10 -16.61 11.39 1.46
CA GLY A 10 -17.23 12.46 2.25
C GLY A 10 -18.74 12.34 2.41
N VAL A 11 -19.47 11.96 1.36
CA VAL A 11 -20.93 11.71 1.45
C VAL A 11 -21.25 10.51 2.35
N TRP A 12 -20.40 9.48 2.30
CA TRP A 12 -20.51 8.33 3.19
C TRP A 12 -20.10 8.64 4.62
N ARG A 13 -19.08 9.47 4.83
CA ARG A 13 -18.69 9.98 6.16
C ARG A 13 -19.78 10.83 6.75
N ALA A 14 -20.40 11.71 5.97
CA ALA A 14 -21.56 12.49 6.39
C ALA A 14 -22.69 11.55 6.83
N ARG A 15 -23.01 10.51 6.05
CA ARG A 15 -24.01 9.49 6.44
C ARG A 15 -23.61 8.66 7.66
N ALA A 16 -22.32 8.36 7.83
CA ALA A 16 -21.80 7.63 9.00
C ALA A 16 -21.77 8.49 10.27
N VAL A 17 -21.54 9.80 10.13
CA VAL A 17 -21.62 10.80 11.20
C VAL A 17 -23.09 11.13 11.52
N GLU A 18 -23.97 11.21 10.52
CA GLU A 18 -25.42 11.35 10.69
C GLU A 18 -26.05 10.12 11.35
N ALA A 19 -25.44 8.94 11.18
CA ALA A 19 -25.80 7.73 11.92
C ALA A 19 -25.39 7.77 13.41
N ASP A 20 -24.78 8.87 13.89
CA ASP A 20 -24.37 9.03 15.28
C ASP A 20 -25.05 10.24 15.96
N PRO A 21 -26.12 10.01 16.73
CA PRO A 21 -26.48 10.85 17.85
C PRO A 21 -26.06 10.14 19.15
N ALA A 22 -24.81 10.32 19.58
CA ALA A 22 -24.26 9.88 20.88
C ALA A 22 -23.93 8.37 21.06
N ALA A 23 -23.31 7.74 20.07
CA ALA A 23 -22.87 6.35 20.12
C ALA A 23 -21.64 6.20 21.04
N LYS A 24 -21.90 5.66 22.25
CA LYS A 24 -20.93 5.04 23.17
C LYS A 24 -20.33 3.73 22.60
N GLU A 25 -20.19 3.61 21.28
CA GLU A 25 -19.65 2.40 20.66
C GLU A 25 -18.11 2.45 20.62
N PRO A 26 -17.43 1.30 20.75
CA PRO A 26 -15.98 1.29 20.86
C PRO A 26 -15.35 1.72 19.53
N TRP A 27 -14.46 2.70 19.58
CA TRP A 27 -13.62 3.10 18.44
C TRP A 27 -12.21 2.57 18.63
N ARG A 28 -11.65 1.93 17.60
CA ARG A 28 -10.21 1.69 17.52
C ARG A 28 -9.55 2.91 16.90
N ILE A 29 -8.70 3.57 17.68
CA ILE A 29 -7.96 4.75 17.25
C ILE A 29 -6.59 4.31 16.73
N LEU A 30 -6.26 4.71 15.50
CA LEU A 30 -4.97 4.47 14.88
C LEU A 30 -4.26 5.80 14.57
N ARG A 31 -2.93 5.76 14.52
CA ARG A 31 -2.14 6.87 13.94
C ARG A 31 -2.41 6.94 12.44
N GLY A 32 -2.65 8.13 11.91
CA GLY A 32 -2.99 8.29 10.52
C GLY A 32 -3.37 9.72 10.15
N TRP A 33 -4.20 9.84 9.12
CA TRP A 33 -4.68 11.14 8.66
C TRP A 33 -5.64 11.77 9.68
N ALA A 34 -5.75 13.10 9.62
CA ALA A 34 -6.53 13.87 10.58
C ALA A 34 -8.01 13.45 10.60
N ASP A 35 -8.44 12.87 11.72
CA ASP A 35 -9.83 12.57 12.07
C ASP A 35 -10.59 11.80 10.97
N GLU A 36 -9.88 10.92 10.26
CA GLU A 36 -10.43 10.20 9.12
C GLU A 36 -11.10 8.90 9.60
N VAL A 37 -12.41 8.78 9.34
CA VAL A 37 -13.15 7.53 9.55
C VAL A 37 -12.81 6.57 8.40
N LEU A 38 -12.03 5.54 8.71
CA LEU A 38 -11.63 4.51 7.75
C LEU A 38 -12.70 3.44 7.60
N LEU A 39 -13.37 3.10 8.71
CA LEU A 39 -14.50 2.17 8.78
C LEU A 39 -15.45 2.62 9.90
N PRO A 40 -16.76 2.80 9.64
CA PRO A 40 -17.72 3.06 10.70
C PRO A 40 -17.91 1.81 11.57
N PRO A 41 -18.36 1.96 12.83
CA PRO A 41 -18.88 0.85 13.62
C PRO A 41 -19.99 0.14 12.86
N SER A 42 -20.06 -1.18 13.00
CA SER A 42 -21.11 -1.99 12.40
C SER A 42 -22.12 -2.41 13.46
N GLY A 43 -23.39 -2.55 13.05
CA GLY A 43 -24.49 -2.95 13.95
C GLY A 43 -24.37 -4.35 14.57
N ASP A 44 -23.33 -5.10 14.24
CA ASP A 44 -22.94 -6.37 14.86
C ASP A 44 -21.99 -6.19 16.07
N GLY A 45 -21.71 -4.94 16.48
CA GLY A 45 -20.94 -4.60 17.66
C GLY A 45 -19.42 -4.55 17.45
N ARG A 46 -18.92 -4.64 16.20
CA ARG A 46 -17.49 -4.46 15.93
C ARG A 46 -17.12 -2.97 16.03
N PRO A 47 -15.97 -2.64 16.66
CA PRO A 47 -15.53 -1.27 16.75
C PRO A 47 -15.25 -0.67 15.38
N GLY A 48 -15.62 0.59 15.20
CA GLY A 48 -15.19 1.37 14.04
C GLY A 48 -13.69 1.67 14.09
N ILE A 49 -13.09 1.97 12.94
CA ILE A 49 -11.70 2.41 12.83
C ILE A 49 -11.67 3.88 12.42
N ARG A 50 -11.01 4.70 13.24
CA ARG A 50 -10.71 6.09 12.94
C ARG A 50 -9.23 6.39 13.13
N THR A 51 -8.70 7.30 12.33
CA THR A 51 -7.36 7.83 12.54
C THR A 51 -7.41 9.16 13.27
N VAL A 52 -6.40 9.45 14.07
CA VAL A 52 -6.18 10.77 14.67
C VAL A 52 -5.02 11.47 14.00
N ARG A 53 -5.03 12.81 14.03
CA ARG A 53 -4.01 13.65 13.40
C ARG A 53 -2.65 13.50 14.08
N GLU A 54 -1.93 12.47 13.71
CA GLU A 54 -0.51 12.28 14.02
C GLU A 54 0.22 12.03 12.69
N LYS A 55 1.35 12.70 12.47
CA LYS A 55 2.09 12.57 11.20
C LYS A 55 2.48 11.10 11.00
N VAL A 56 2.00 10.48 9.93
CA VAL A 56 2.47 9.16 9.50
C VAL A 56 3.88 9.36 8.95
N THR A 57 4.88 9.10 9.79
CA THR A 57 6.30 9.27 9.40
C THR A 57 7.02 7.94 9.24
N GLU A 58 6.47 6.87 9.82
CA GLU A 58 7.13 5.58 9.90
C GLU A 58 6.34 4.53 9.13
N ALA A 59 7.05 3.64 8.44
CA ALA A 59 6.42 2.54 7.72
C ALA A 59 5.65 1.58 8.65
N SER A 60 5.99 1.54 9.95
CA SER A 60 5.27 0.76 10.96
C SER A 60 3.87 1.28 11.24
N ASP A 61 3.61 2.58 11.07
CA ASP A 61 2.26 3.15 11.22
C ASP A 61 1.38 2.77 10.03
N LEU A 62 1.91 2.83 8.80
CA LEU A 62 1.23 2.32 7.61
C LEU A 62 0.95 0.81 7.71
N ALA A 63 1.91 0.02 8.20
CA ALA A 63 1.74 -1.41 8.45
C ALA A 63 0.59 -1.70 9.43
N ARG A 64 0.50 -0.92 10.52
CA ARG A 64 -0.60 -1.05 11.49
C ARG A 64 -1.96 -0.74 10.87
N LEU A 65 -2.04 0.28 10.02
CA LEU A 65 -3.25 0.59 9.27
C LEU A 65 -3.67 -0.60 8.42
N VAL A 66 -2.79 -1.11 7.54
CA VAL A 66 -3.07 -2.25 6.67
C VAL A 66 -3.55 -3.48 7.46
N LEU A 67 -2.87 -3.82 8.56
CA LEU A 67 -3.22 -4.98 9.39
C LEU A 67 -4.54 -4.80 10.14
N ALA A 68 -4.84 -3.59 10.59
CA ALA A 68 -6.14 -3.32 11.23
C ALA A 68 -7.28 -3.40 10.21
N LEU A 69 -7.07 -2.94 8.97
CA LEU A 69 -8.09 -2.95 7.92
C LEU A 69 -8.38 -4.36 7.40
N HIS A 70 -7.35 -5.21 7.37
CA HIS A 70 -7.49 -6.63 7.05
C HIS A 70 -8.54 -7.35 7.90
N GLU A 71 -8.68 -6.98 9.19
CA GLU A 71 -9.64 -7.60 10.11
C GLU A 71 -11.11 -7.25 9.77
N HIS A 72 -11.33 -6.31 8.84
CA HIS A 72 -12.65 -5.78 8.53
C HIS A 72 -13.00 -5.75 7.03
N ASP A 73 -12.06 -6.03 6.11
CA ASP A 73 -12.31 -6.01 4.66
C ASP A 73 -11.88 -7.32 3.99
N ASP A 74 -12.87 -8.20 3.81
CA ASP A 74 -12.72 -9.50 3.16
C ASP A 74 -12.37 -9.41 1.66
N ALA A 75 -12.50 -8.22 1.07
CA ALA A 75 -12.20 -7.98 -0.33
C ALA A 75 -10.74 -7.54 -0.56
N LEU A 76 -9.92 -7.49 0.50
CA LEU A 76 -8.47 -7.26 0.38
C LEU A 76 -7.77 -8.49 -0.18
N CYS A 77 -6.96 -8.24 -1.19
CA CYS A 77 -6.12 -9.23 -1.83
C CYS A 77 -4.66 -9.00 -1.46
N LEU A 78 -3.91 -10.10 -1.37
CA LEU A 78 -2.46 -10.10 -1.31
C LEU A 78 -1.91 -10.48 -2.68
N LEU A 79 -0.99 -9.64 -3.16
CA LEU A 79 -0.28 -9.82 -4.42
C LEU A 79 1.22 -10.03 -4.20
N LEU A 80 1.69 -10.24 -2.96
CA LEU A 80 3.11 -10.32 -2.64
C LEU A 80 3.71 -11.68 -3.08
N ASP A 81 4.59 -11.65 -4.09
CA ASP A 81 5.11 -12.85 -4.78
C ASP A 81 5.83 -13.85 -3.84
N ARG A 82 6.46 -13.35 -2.77
CA ARG A 82 7.14 -14.17 -1.75
C ARG A 82 6.18 -14.94 -0.83
N VAL A 83 4.92 -14.53 -0.77
CA VAL A 83 3.88 -15.17 0.05
C VAL A 83 2.97 -16.02 -0.84
N TRP A 84 2.67 -15.56 -2.05
CA TRP A 84 1.77 -16.23 -2.96
C TRP A 84 2.19 -16.04 -4.41
N THR A 85 2.47 -17.15 -5.10
CA THR A 85 2.92 -17.17 -6.51
C THR A 85 1.76 -17.27 -7.50
N GLY A 86 0.52 -17.51 -7.05
CA GLY A 86 -0.67 -17.65 -7.89
C GLY A 86 -1.32 -16.33 -8.32
N GLY A 87 -0.55 -15.24 -8.41
CA GLY A 87 -1.03 -13.91 -8.81
C GLY A 87 -1.68 -13.11 -7.68
N SER A 88 -2.86 -13.53 -7.22
CA SER A 88 -3.55 -12.90 -6.10
C SER A 88 -4.28 -13.92 -5.24
N THR A 89 -4.33 -13.68 -3.93
CA THR A 89 -5.14 -14.46 -2.99
C THR A 89 -5.85 -13.52 -2.01
N ARG A 90 -6.90 -14.00 -1.34
CA ARG A 90 -7.57 -13.20 -0.30
C ARG A 90 -6.67 -13.13 0.93
N LEU A 91 -6.49 -11.93 1.46
CA LEU A 91 -5.71 -11.76 2.68
C LEU A 91 -6.42 -12.40 3.90
N THR A 92 -7.74 -12.61 3.83
CA THR A 92 -8.54 -13.29 4.85
C THR A 92 -8.32 -14.80 4.97
N ASP A 93 -7.59 -15.41 4.04
CA ASP A 93 -7.11 -16.77 4.24
C ASP A 93 -6.13 -16.78 5.45
N PRO A 94 -6.38 -17.61 6.50
CA PRO A 94 -5.56 -17.59 7.71
C PRO A 94 -4.07 -17.90 7.47
N GLN A 95 -3.77 -18.83 6.55
CA GLN A 95 -2.38 -19.19 6.25
C GLN A 95 -1.68 -18.05 5.50
N VAL A 96 -2.37 -17.43 4.56
CA VAL A 96 -1.87 -16.26 3.82
C VAL A 96 -1.67 -15.07 4.76
N SER A 97 -2.63 -14.78 5.63
CA SER A 97 -2.55 -13.69 6.61
C SER A 97 -1.34 -13.87 7.54
N GLN A 98 -1.16 -15.08 8.07
CA GLN A 98 -0.04 -15.39 8.94
C GLN A 98 1.31 -15.26 8.21
N ALA A 99 1.42 -15.78 6.98
CA ALA A 99 2.61 -15.66 6.17
C ALA A 99 2.93 -14.19 5.81
N TYR A 100 1.92 -13.41 5.45
CA TYR A 100 2.05 -11.98 5.20
C TYR A 100 2.54 -11.22 6.43
N ARG A 101 1.94 -11.44 7.60
CA ARG A 101 2.37 -10.83 8.86
C ARG A 101 3.83 -11.15 9.15
N GLY A 102 4.24 -12.40 8.96
CA GLY A 102 5.64 -12.82 9.12
C GLY A 102 6.60 -12.11 8.16
N GLU A 103 6.25 -12.02 6.88
CA GLU A 103 7.09 -11.32 5.89
C GLU A 103 7.15 -9.81 6.10
N LEU A 104 6.04 -9.17 6.47
CA LEU A 104 6.01 -7.73 6.80
C LEU A 104 6.90 -7.42 8.00
N THR A 105 6.81 -8.22 9.07
CA THR A 105 7.67 -8.08 10.26
C THR A 105 9.15 -8.18 9.89
N LYS A 106 9.56 -9.20 9.13
CA LYS A 106 10.96 -9.36 8.71
C LYS A 106 11.48 -8.15 7.92
N ARG A 107 10.64 -7.58 7.04
CA ARG A 107 11.00 -6.42 6.22
C ARG A 107 11.12 -5.15 7.07
N LEU A 108 10.21 -4.94 8.03
CA LEU A 108 10.28 -3.85 9.00
C LEU A 108 11.54 -3.95 9.88
N GLU A 109 11.83 -5.13 10.43
CA GLU A 109 13.05 -5.37 11.20
C GLU A 109 14.32 -5.13 10.37
N SER A 110 14.30 -5.51 9.09
CA SER A 110 15.41 -5.24 8.18
C SER A 110 15.60 -3.74 7.96
N LEU A 111 14.50 -2.98 7.84
CA LEU A 111 14.55 -1.52 7.69
C LEU A 111 15.11 -0.86 8.95
N GLU A 112 14.67 -1.29 10.13
CA GLU A 112 15.14 -0.77 11.43
C GLU A 112 16.64 -1.04 11.64
N ARG A 113 17.12 -2.22 11.26
CA ARG A 113 18.54 -2.60 11.38
C ARG A 113 19.45 -1.95 10.34
N SER A 114 18.90 -1.38 9.27
CA SER A 114 19.69 -0.82 8.18
C SER A 114 20.26 0.57 8.54
N PRO A 115 21.54 0.86 8.21
CA PRO A 115 22.15 2.17 8.47
C PRO A 115 21.37 3.33 7.83
N ARG A 116 21.17 4.42 8.56
CA ARG A 116 20.32 5.55 8.13
C ARG A 116 20.75 6.18 6.80
N ASP A 117 22.04 6.19 6.51
CA ASP A 117 22.69 6.79 5.34
C ASP A 117 23.15 5.73 4.31
N GLY A 118 22.74 4.48 4.48
CA GLY A 118 23.14 3.36 3.63
C GLY A 118 22.14 3.10 2.51
N ALA A 119 22.66 2.72 1.33
CA ALA A 119 21.83 2.22 0.24
C ALA A 119 21.09 0.92 0.61
N GLU A 120 21.56 0.19 1.63
CA GLU A 120 20.86 -0.94 2.21
C GLU A 120 19.51 -0.54 2.82
N ARG A 121 19.43 0.63 3.47
CA ARG A 121 18.18 1.16 4.01
C ARG A 121 17.21 1.52 2.90
N LEU A 122 17.69 2.04 1.77
CA LEU A 122 16.84 2.26 0.59
C LEU A 122 16.25 0.96 0.07
N ARG A 123 17.05 -0.11 -0.06
CA ARG A 123 16.54 -1.43 -0.45
C ARG A 123 15.52 -1.96 0.56
N ALA A 124 15.80 -1.83 1.86
CA ALA A 124 14.87 -2.26 2.90
C ALA A 124 13.57 -1.44 2.88
N SER A 125 13.65 -0.14 2.60
CA SER A 125 12.49 0.75 2.48
C SER A 125 11.62 0.39 1.28
N VAL A 126 12.21 0.15 0.09
CA VAL A 126 11.49 -0.36 -1.08
C VAL A 126 10.87 -1.74 -0.82
N SER A 127 11.54 -2.57 -0.02
CA SER A 127 11.00 -3.88 0.38
C SER A 127 9.77 -3.75 1.27
N VAL A 128 9.79 -2.86 2.27
CA VAL A 128 8.60 -2.58 3.10
C VAL A 128 7.48 -1.97 2.25
N ASP A 129 7.80 -1.01 1.39
CA ASP A 129 6.85 -0.42 0.45
C ASP A 129 6.16 -1.48 -0.41
N GLU A 130 6.94 -2.43 -0.96
CA GLU A 130 6.37 -3.54 -1.73
C GLU A 130 5.38 -4.37 -0.92
N ALA A 131 5.71 -4.68 0.33
CA ALA A 131 4.83 -5.47 1.18
C ALA A 131 3.50 -4.74 1.47
N LEU A 132 3.57 -3.43 1.75
CA LEU A 132 2.39 -2.60 1.99
C LEU A 132 1.54 -2.46 0.73
N CYS A 133 2.14 -2.09 -0.40
CA CYS A 133 1.43 -1.88 -1.67
C CYS A 133 0.94 -3.18 -2.33
N SER A 134 1.50 -4.33 -1.93
CA SER A 134 1.00 -5.65 -2.33
C SER A 134 -0.29 -6.08 -1.64
N VAL A 135 -0.70 -5.39 -0.55
CA VAL A 135 -2.07 -5.52 -0.05
C VAL A 135 -2.91 -4.48 -0.77
N THR A 136 -3.86 -4.92 -1.58
CA THR A 136 -4.72 -4.01 -2.33
C THR A 136 -6.03 -4.66 -2.70
N HIS A 137 -6.96 -3.84 -3.18
CA HIS A 137 -8.18 -4.30 -3.81
C HIS A 137 -7.93 -4.68 -5.26
N LEU A 138 -8.73 -5.61 -5.79
CA LEU A 138 -8.80 -5.87 -7.23
C LEU A 138 -10.22 -5.60 -7.74
N PRO A 139 -10.41 -4.67 -8.71
CA PRO A 139 -9.42 -3.69 -9.17
C PRO A 139 -8.95 -2.74 -8.04
N PRO A 140 -7.75 -2.11 -8.16
CA PRO A 140 -7.22 -1.19 -7.16
C PRO A 140 -8.16 -0.02 -6.84
N GLY A 141 -7.99 0.55 -5.64
CA GLY A 141 -8.72 1.73 -5.21
C GLY A 141 -8.63 2.88 -6.21
N ALA A 142 -9.71 3.66 -6.34
CA ALA A 142 -9.73 4.79 -7.27
C ALA A 142 -8.67 5.85 -6.89
N PRO A 143 -8.09 6.57 -7.86
CA PRO A 143 -7.23 7.71 -7.56
C PRO A 143 -7.89 8.70 -6.60
N GLY A 144 -7.13 9.13 -5.61
CA GLY A 144 -7.61 10.01 -4.55
C GLY A 144 -8.57 9.34 -3.56
N SER A 145 -8.67 8.00 -3.51
CA SER A 145 -9.21 7.31 -2.33
C SER A 145 -8.16 7.29 -1.23
N TRP A 146 -8.59 7.20 0.02
CA TRP A 146 -7.67 7.01 1.13
C TRP A 146 -6.80 5.74 0.97
N TRP A 147 -7.31 4.67 0.34
CA TRP A 147 -6.49 3.48 0.05
C TRP A 147 -5.36 3.79 -0.94
N ASN A 148 -5.66 4.58 -1.97
CA ASN A 148 -4.64 5.06 -2.90
C ASN A 148 -3.64 5.99 -2.18
N ARG A 149 -4.10 6.81 -1.22
CA ARG A 149 -3.24 7.65 -0.38
C ARG A 149 -2.27 6.82 0.46
N LEU A 150 -2.70 5.67 0.99
CA LEU A 150 -1.81 4.73 1.71
C LEU A 150 -0.63 4.30 0.84
N ALA A 151 -0.90 3.92 -0.41
CA ALA A 151 0.13 3.53 -1.37
C ALA A 151 1.04 4.71 -1.73
N GLU A 152 0.47 5.91 -1.96
CA GLU A 152 1.23 7.13 -2.24
C GLU A 152 2.20 7.48 -1.09
N GLU A 153 1.75 7.40 0.16
CA GLU A 153 2.61 7.64 1.33
C GLU A 153 3.66 6.55 1.51
N SER A 154 3.29 5.30 1.24
CA SER A 154 4.24 4.18 1.24
C SER A 154 5.35 4.39 0.21
N HIS A 155 5.02 4.80 -1.02
CA HIS A 155 5.99 5.08 -2.08
C HIS A 155 6.85 6.32 -1.78
N ALA A 156 6.29 7.34 -1.12
CA ALA A 156 7.01 8.57 -0.80
C ALA A 156 8.25 8.29 0.08
N ALA A 157 8.15 7.41 1.07
CA ALA A 157 9.26 7.11 1.97
C ALA A 157 10.57 6.66 1.27
N PRO A 158 10.59 5.60 0.44
CA PRO A 158 11.78 5.21 -0.31
C PRO A 158 12.18 6.23 -1.38
N LEU A 159 11.23 6.94 -2.00
CA LEU A 159 11.55 7.97 -3.00
C LEU A 159 12.29 9.16 -2.34
N ASP A 160 11.85 9.60 -1.17
CA ASP A 160 12.46 10.67 -0.40
C ASP A 160 13.85 10.28 0.07
N LEU A 161 14.00 9.08 0.62
CA LEU A 161 15.30 8.52 0.99
C LEU A 161 16.25 8.40 -0.23
N CYS A 162 15.73 8.01 -1.39
CA CYS A 162 16.52 7.97 -2.62
C CYS A 162 17.02 9.36 -3.01
N ARG A 163 16.18 10.40 -2.90
CA ARG A 163 16.56 11.79 -3.19
C ARG A 163 17.65 12.28 -2.24
N GLU A 164 17.54 11.95 -0.95
CA GLU A 164 18.54 12.29 0.07
C GLU A 164 19.89 11.63 -0.22
N LEU A 165 19.89 10.31 -0.45
CA LEU A 165 21.10 9.54 -0.75
C LEU A 165 21.76 10.00 -2.07
N HIS A 166 20.96 10.28 -3.10
CA HIS A 166 21.45 10.83 -4.36
C HIS A 166 22.12 12.20 -4.14
N SER A 167 21.50 13.09 -3.35
CA SER A 167 22.06 14.40 -3.00
C SER A 167 23.35 14.30 -2.18
N ALA A 168 23.52 13.22 -1.41
CA ALA A 168 24.76 12.86 -0.72
C ALA A 168 25.81 12.17 -1.62
N GLY A 169 25.62 12.16 -2.95
CA GLY A 169 26.56 11.61 -3.92
C GLY A 169 26.56 10.09 -4.02
N ARG A 170 25.53 9.40 -3.49
CA ARG A 170 25.39 7.95 -3.66
C ARG A 170 24.82 7.64 -5.04
N ASN A 171 25.37 6.60 -5.68
CA ASN A 171 24.85 6.09 -6.96
C ASN A 171 23.58 5.27 -6.73
N VAL A 172 22.45 5.94 -6.54
CA VAL A 172 21.14 5.32 -6.34
C VAL A 172 20.08 6.00 -7.21
N GLU A 173 19.06 5.24 -7.57
CA GLU A 173 17.92 5.71 -8.34
C GLU A 173 16.69 4.85 -8.02
N ALA A 174 15.55 5.49 -7.74
CA ALA A 174 14.28 4.81 -7.51
C ALA A 174 13.21 5.43 -8.41
N VAL A 175 12.44 4.60 -9.10
CA VAL A 175 11.45 5.04 -10.09
C VAL A 175 10.11 4.36 -9.80
N LEU A 176 9.08 5.20 -9.69
CA LEU A 176 7.69 4.76 -9.73
C LEU A 176 7.33 4.42 -11.20
N PRO A 177 7.01 3.17 -11.56
CA PRO A 177 6.71 2.81 -12.93
C PRO A 177 5.54 3.63 -13.52
N ALA A 178 5.76 4.19 -14.70
CA ALA A 178 4.86 5.19 -15.31
C ALA A 178 3.50 4.63 -15.75
N ARG A 179 2.53 5.53 -15.95
CA ARG A 179 1.33 5.30 -16.76
C ARG A 179 1.54 5.94 -18.13
N PRO A 180 1.34 5.23 -19.26
CA PRO A 180 0.74 3.89 -19.44
C PRO A 180 1.71 2.70 -19.27
N TYR A 181 1.18 1.46 -19.21
CA TYR A 181 1.95 0.22 -18.98
C TYR A 181 3.09 -0.01 -19.98
N ARG A 182 2.91 0.43 -21.23
CA ARG A 182 3.97 0.37 -22.26
C ARG A 182 5.26 1.10 -21.86
N GLN A 183 5.16 2.09 -20.97
CA GLN A 183 6.31 2.80 -20.40
C GLN A 183 6.79 2.12 -19.12
N ALA A 184 5.86 1.73 -18.22
CA ALA A 184 6.21 1.00 -16.99
C ALA A 184 7.04 -0.26 -17.26
N ARG A 185 6.71 -1.03 -18.30
CA ARG A 185 7.39 -2.31 -18.60
C ARG A 185 8.90 -2.21 -18.86
N HIS A 186 9.43 -1.00 -19.11
CA HIS A 186 10.88 -0.77 -19.20
C HIS A 186 11.56 -0.83 -17.82
N HIS A 187 10.80 -0.67 -16.76
CA HIS A 187 11.22 -0.69 -15.37
C HIS A 187 10.71 -1.93 -14.62
N THR A 188 10.07 -2.89 -15.28
CA THR A 188 9.56 -4.11 -14.64
C THR A 188 10.11 -5.36 -15.32
N ARG A 189 9.85 -6.51 -14.71
CA ARG A 189 10.07 -7.81 -15.33
C ARG A 189 8.71 -8.38 -15.72
N ALA A 190 8.50 -8.69 -17.00
CA ALA A 190 7.19 -9.10 -17.51
C ALA A 190 6.54 -10.30 -16.79
N GLY A 191 7.36 -11.21 -16.24
CA GLY A 191 6.87 -12.36 -15.46
C GLY A 191 6.39 -12.00 -14.04
N ASP A 192 6.77 -10.83 -13.53
CA ASP A 192 6.41 -10.39 -12.17
C ASP A 192 5.12 -9.55 -12.19
N ASP A 193 4.77 -8.95 -13.34
CA ASP A 193 3.62 -8.04 -13.46
C ASP A 193 2.27 -8.79 -13.48
N ILE A 194 1.26 -8.20 -12.84
CA ILE A 194 -0.07 -8.80 -12.73
C ILE A 194 -1.02 -8.15 -13.73
N ARG A 195 -1.51 -8.94 -14.69
CA ARG A 195 -2.53 -8.53 -15.66
C ARG A 195 -3.93 -8.69 -15.07
N LEU A 196 -4.74 -7.63 -15.14
CA LEU A 196 -6.17 -7.69 -14.86
C LEU A 196 -7.03 -7.59 -16.12
N GLY A 197 -8.17 -8.29 -16.05
CA GLY A 197 -9.25 -8.23 -17.04
C GLY A 197 -10.27 -7.11 -16.82
N VAL A 198 -10.15 -6.35 -15.73
CA VAL A 198 -11.11 -5.30 -15.33
C VAL A 198 -10.42 -4.15 -14.62
N GLY A 199 -11.10 -2.99 -14.56
CA GLY A 199 -10.62 -1.78 -13.89
C GLY A 199 -9.69 -0.91 -14.75
N GLY A 200 -9.78 0.41 -14.57
CA GLY A 200 -8.99 1.38 -15.34
C GLY A 200 -9.22 1.32 -16.86
N ARG A 201 -8.31 1.92 -17.62
CA ARG A 201 -8.34 1.86 -19.10
C ARG A 201 -7.42 0.76 -19.61
N PRO A 202 -7.78 0.05 -20.69
CA PRO A 202 -6.87 -0.90 -21.34
C PRO A 202 -5.49 -0.33 -21.61
N GLY A 203 -4.44 -1.04 -21.20
CA GLY A 203 -3.04 -0.61 -21.34
C GLY A 203 -2.52 0.30 -20.23
N ASP A 204 -3.32 0.65 -19.22
CA ASP A 204 -2.85 1.44 -18.08
C ASP A 204 -2.21 0.56 -16.99
N THR A 205 -1.16 1.10 -16.38
CA THR A 205 -0.66 0.66 -15.08
C THR A 205 -1.68 1.07 -14.02
N LEU A 206 -2.31 0.11 -13.35
CA LEU A 206 -3.35 0.36 -12.35
C LEU A 206 -2.74 0.72 -10.99
N THR A 207 -1.73 -0.01 -10.53
CA THR A 207 -0.98 0.35 -9.33
C THR A 207 0.47 -0.12 -9.45
N CYS A 208 1.38 0.61 -8.83
CA CYS A 208 2.72 0.11 -8.55
C CYS A 208 2.67 -0.79 -7.32
N LEU A 209 3.27 -1.97 -7.42
CA LEU A 209 3.46 -2.88 -6.29
C LEU A 209 4.89 -2.79 -5.77
N ARG A 210 5.88 -2.58 -6.64
CA ARG A 210 7.29 -2.42 -6.26
C ARG A 210 7.92 -1.35 -7.14
N LEU A 211 8.60 -0.39 -6.51
CA LEU A 211 9.42 0.59 -7.21
C LEU A 211 10.57 -0.10 -7.94
N TRP A 212 10.92 0.39 -9.13
CA TRP A 212 12.20 0.03 -9.73
C TRP A 212 13.30 0.72 -8.95
N LEU A 213 14.40 0.00 -8.70
CA LEU A 213 15.50 0.49 -7.89
C LEU A 213 16.84 0.13 -8.52
N ARG A 214 17.77 1.07 -8.52
CA ARG A 214 19.18 0.85 -8.85
C ARG A 214 20.05 1.32 -7.71
N VAL A 215 20.99 0.48 -7.30
CA VAL A 215 21.98 0.75 -6.26
C VAL A 215 23.34 0.33 -6.79
N GLY A 216 24.21 1.30 -7.09
CA GLY A 216 25.42 1.04 -7.85
C GLY A 216 25.08 0.43 -9.22
N ASP A 217 25.66 -0.75 -9.48
CA ASP A 217 25.43 -1.54 -10.70
C ASP A 217 24.29 -2.57 -10.55
N GLN A 218 23.69 -2.69 -9.36
CA GLN A 218 22.62 -3.63 -9.10
C GLN A 218 21.26 -3.00 -9.44
N VAL A 219 20.50 -3.67 -10.30
CA VAL A 219 19.14 -3.28 -10.68
C VAL A 219 18.13 -4.26 -10.09
N PHE A 220 17.10 -3.72 -9.46
CA PHE A 220 15.97 -4.43 -8.91
C PHE A 220 14.72 -4.00 -9.71
N PRO A 221 14.12 -4.91 -10.50
CA PRO A 221 12.98 -4.55 -11.34
C PRO A 221 11.79 -4.16 -10.50
N GLY A 222 11.05 -3.13 -10.90
CA GLY A 222 9.75 -2.81 -10.34
C GLY A 222 8.71 -3.88 -10.68
N ARG A 223 7.51 -3.70 -10.14
CA ARG A 223 6.39 -4.62 -10.34
C ARG A 223 5.08 -3.85 -10.32
N VAL A 224 4.17 -4.17 -11.21
CA VAL A 224 2.90 -3.45 -11.33
C VAL A 224 1.71 -4.37 -11.52
N VAL A 225 0.53 -3.85 -11.20
CA VAL A 225 -0.75 -4.35 -11.72
C VAL A 225 -1.12 -3.51 -12.93
N TYR A 226 -1.51 -4.12 -14.04
CA TYR A 226 -1.92 -3.41 -15.24
C TYR A 226 -3.21 -3.97 -15.85
N ARG A 227 -3.95 -3.13 -16.58
CA ARG A 227 -5.11 -3.57 -17.35
C ARG A 227 -4.64 -4.06 -18.71
N GLY A 228 -4.93 -5.33 -19.01
CA GLY A 228 -4.65 -5.90 -20.34
C GLY A 228 -5.34 -5.13 -21.45
N GLN A 229 -4.70 -5.05 -22.63
CA GLN A 229 -5.42 -4.80 -23.87
C GLN A 229 -6.33 -6.02 -24.14
N GLU A 230 -7.55 -5.79 -24.60
CA GLU A 230 -8.39 -6.86 -25.17
C GLU A 230 -7.87 -7.26 -26.55
#